data_AF-A0AAN7TF80-F1
#
_entry.id   AF-A0AAN7TF80-F1
#
_cell.length_a   1.000
_cell.length_b   1.000
_cell.length_c   1.000
_cell.angle_alpha   90.00
_cell.angle_beta   90.00
_cell.angle_gamma   90.00
#
_symmetry.space_group_name_H-M   'P 1'
#
loop_
_entity.id
_entity.type
_entity.pdbx_description
1 polymer ?
#
loop_
_entity_poly.entity_id
_entity_poly.type
_entity_poly.pdbx_seq_one_letter_code
_entity_poly.pdbx_strand_id
1 'polypeptide(L)'
;MANIFRVRQDYLDVDIRREDLNVPISALRIVVHTTGRIGLSNASDNHVTQYLLLGNERSVQINMRHTNDDLNGDLEMKSRNYTDSRKEIEHFPATFENGRLVRSFTVAEVYNAITQSHIHEFAFAGGGNGCRYWQ
;
A
#
# COMPACT_ATOMS: atom_id res chain seq x y z
N MET A 1 8.89 -6.63 24.08
CA MET A 1 7.58 -6.65 23.39
C MET A 1 7.52 -5.40 22.52
N ALA A 2 7.27 -5.53 21.22
CA ALA A 2 7.15 -4.36 20.35
C ALA A 2 5.88 -3.57 20.74
N ASN A 3 6.03 -2.26 20.92
CA ASN A 3 4.90 -1.39 21.23
C ASN A 3 4.16 -1.10 19.91
N ILE A 4 2.93 -1.59 19.76
CA ILE A 4 2.19 -1.55 18.50
C ILE A 4 1.11 -0.46 18.58
N PHE A 5 0.98 0.33 17.53
CA PHE A 5 -0.19 1.13 17.22
C PHE A 5 -1.16 0.27 16.41
N ARG A 6 -2.31 -0.05 17.00
CA ARG A 6 -3.32 -0.91 16.39
C ARG A 6 -4.64 -0.17 16.26
N VAL A 7 -5.19 -0.15 15.06
CA VAL A 7 -6.55 0.31 14.78
C VAL A 7 -7.26 -0.81 14.03
N ARG A 8 -8.42 -1.22 14.54
CA ARG A 8 -9.35 -2.12 13.86
C ARG A 8 -10.73 -1.54 13.96
N GLN A 9 -11.19 -1.02 12.84
CA GLN A 9 -12.49 -0.41 12.65
C GLN A 9 -12.87 -0.63 11.19
N ASP A 10 -14.17 -0.64 10.87
CA ASP A 10 -14.72 -0.82 9.52
C ASP A 10 -13.76 -0.36 8.42
N TYR A 11 -13.34 -1.31 7.57
CA TYR A 11 -12.47 -1.07 6.41
C TYR A 11 -11.04 -0.59 6.72
N LEU A 12 -10.59 -0.71 7.97
CA LEU A 12 -9.26 -0.34 8.47
C LEU A 12 -8.64 -1.45 9.35
N ASP A 13 -7.54 -2.08 8.90
CA ASP A 13 -6.69 -2.97 9.71
C ASP A 13 -5.25 -2.43 9.77
N VAL A 14 -4.95 -1.69 10.83
CA VAL A 14 -3.66 -1.04 11.06
C VAL A 14 -2.91 -1.76 12.17
N ASP A 15 -1.68 -2.19 11.88
CA ASP A 15 -0.75 -2.79 12.85
C ASP A 15 0.67 -2.28 12.56
N ILE A 16 0.98 -1.10 13.10
CA ILE A 16 2.25 -0.39 12.87
C ILE A 16 3.04 -0.36 14.18
N ARG A 17 4.33 -0.67 14.15
CA ARG A 17 5.22 -0.49 15.32
C ARG A 17 5.25 1.00 15.66
N ARG A 18 5.11 1.36 16.94
CA ARG A 18 5.09 2.78 17.33
C ARG A 18 6.37 3.52 16.95
N GLU A 19 7.51 2.82 16.95
CA GLU A 19 8.78 3.39 16.47
C GLU A 19 8.82 3.69 14.97
N ASP A 20 7.85 3.23 14.17
CA ASP A 20 7.77 3.48 12.73
C ASP A 20 6.88 4.70 12.41
N LEU A 21 5.96 5.08 13.30
CA LEU A 21 4.96 6.14 13.05
C LEU A 21 5.57 7.50 12.69
N ASN A 22 6.61 7.90 13.42
CA ASN A 22 7.23 9.22 13.29
C ASN A 22 8.55 9.19 12.52
N VAL A 23 8.85 8.08 11.85
CA VAL A 23 10.09 7.95 11.07
C VAL A 23 9.88 8.59 9.69
N PRO A 24 10.81 9.45 9.24
CA PRO A 24 10.89 9.91 7.86
C PRO A 24 10.84 8.78 6.85
N ILE A 25 9.91 8.86 5.92
CA ILE A 25 9.83 7.97 4.77
C ILE A 25 10.96 8.35 3.81
N SER A 26 11.87 7.42 3.57
CA SER A 26 13.03 7.63 2.69
C SER A 26 12.67 7.46 1.21
N ALA A 27 11.74 6.56 0.92
CA ALA A 27 11.25 6.28 -0.42
C ALA A 27 9.89 5.58 -0.37
N LEU A 28 9.13 5.67 -1.45
CA LEU A 28 7.96 4.86 -1.71
C LEU A 28 8.34 3.80 -2.74
N ARG A 29 8.04 2.54 -2.46
CA ARG A 29 8.17 1.45 -3.41
C ARG A 29 6.80 0.90 -3.76
N ILE A 30 6.59 0.62 -5.05
CA ILE A 30 5.37 0.01 -5.55
C ILE A 30 5.72 -1.31 -6.24
N VAL A 31 5.14 -2.39 -5.73
CA VAL A 31 5.36 -3.76 -6.22
C VAL A 31 4.10 -4.20 -6.93
N VAL A 32 4.22 -4.62 -8.17
CA VAL A 32 3.09 -5.18 -8.92
C VAL A 32 3.27 -6.67 -9.05
N HIS A 33 2.38 -7.38 -8.40
CA HIS A 33 2.26 -8.81 -8.44
C HIS A 33 1.43 -9.17 -9.67
N THR A 34 2.10 -9.28 -10.82
CA THR A 34 1.45 -9.71 -12.05
C THR A 34 1.22 -11.21 -12.02
N THR A 35 -0.05 -11.64 -12.00
CA THR A 35 -0.46 -13.05 -12.14
C THR A 35 -0.77 -13.41 -13.60
N GLY A 36 -0.85 -12.40 -14.47
CA GLY A 36 -1.15 -12.55 -15.89
C GLY A 36 -2.62 -12.24 -16.20
N ARG A 37 -3.04 -12.62 -17.41
CA ARG A 37 -4.41 -12.40 -17.89
C ARG A 37 -5.38 -13.39 -17.24
N ILE A 38 -6.54 -12.92 -16.81
CA ILE A 38 -7.61 -13.80 -16.31
C ILE A 38 -8.35 -14.42 -17.51
N GLY A 39 -8.00 -15.66 -17.85
CA GLY A 39 -8.61 -16.40 -18.96
C GLY A 39 -8.54 -15.64 -20.29
N LEU A 40 -9.69 -15.48 -20.95
CA LEU A 40 -9.82 -14.71 -22.22
C LEU A 40 -10.24 -13.25 -22.00
N SER A 41 -10.38 -12.79 -20.76
CA SER A 41 -10.85 -11.43 -20.44
C SER A 41 -9.73 -10.39 -20.60
N ASN A 42 -10.05 -9.11 -20.73
CA ASN A 42 -9.04 -8.04 -20.68
C ASN A 42 -8.65 -7.64 -19.24
N ALA A 43 -9.05 -8.44 -18.25
CA ALA A 43 -8.71 -8.24 -16.86
C ALA A 43 -7.42 -9.00 -16.50
N SER A 44 -6.70 -8.46 -15.52
CA SER A 44 -5.59 -9.12 -14.85
C SER A 44 -5.87 -9.18 -13.37
N ASP A 45 -5.47 -10.27 -12.72
CA ASP A 45 -5.47 -10.40 -11.26
C ASP A 45 -4.16 -9.80 -10.70
N ASN A 46 -3.81 -8.61 -11.22
CA ASN A 46 -2.63 -7.89 -10.79
C ASN A 46 -2.93 -7.26 -9.44
N HIS A 47 -2.07 -7.55 -8.45
CA HIS A 47 -2.15 -6.91 -7.15
C HIS A 47 -1.02 -5.89 -7.02
N VAL A 48 -1.35 -4.67 -6.61
CA VAL A 48 -0.36 -3.62 -6.34
C VAL A 48 -0.21 -3.46 -4.84
N THR A 49 1.00 -3.67 -4.34
CA THR A 49 1.36 -3.41 -2.95
C THR A 49 2.27 -2.20 -2.89
N GLN A 50 1.99 -1.28 -1.96
CA GLN A 50 2.86 -0.12 -1.72
C GLN A 50 3.65 -0.31 -0.42
N TYR A 51 4.89 0.18 -0.40
CA TYR A 51 5.77 0.15 0.78
C TYR A 51 6.35 1.54 1.03
N LEU A 52 6.12 2.07 2.23
CA LEU A 52 6.82 3.23 2.75
C LEU A 52 8.16 2.76 3.36
N LEU A 53 9.28 3.06 2.72
CA LEU A 53 10.60 2.67 3.21
C LEU A 53 11.06 3.62 4.31
N LEU A 54 11.56 3.07 5.43
CA LEU A 54 11.95 3.82 6.62
C LEU A 54 13.46 3.76 6.90
N GLY A 55 14.23 3.07 6.04
CA GLY A 55 15.63 2.73 6.28
C GLY A 55 15.81 1.57 7.27
N ASN A 56 17.05 1.10 7.43
CA ASN A 56 17.42 -0.01 8.33
C ASN A 56 16.54 -1.26 8.16
N GLU A 57 16.27 -1.62 6.92
CA GLU A 57 15.45 -2.79 6.58
C GLU A 57 13.98 -2.75 7.01
N ARG A 58 13.48 -1.58 7.39
CA ARG A 58 12.09 -1.38 7.81
C ARG A 58 11.26 -0.72 6.73
N SER A 59 10.01 -1.14 6.66
CA SER A 59 8.99 -0.51 5.83
C SER A 59 7.61 -0.63 6.45
N VAL A 60 6.68 0.21 6.02
CA VAL A 60 5.26 0.04 6.27
C VAL A 60 4.59 -0.31 4.95
N GLN A 61 4.02 -1.51 4.91
CA GLN A 61 3.20 -1.97 3.80
C GLN A 61 1.84 -1.28 3.87
N ILE A 62 1.38 -0.80 2.72
CA ILE A 62 0.03 -0.32 2.48
C ILE A 62 -0.60 -1.24 1.43
N ASN A 63 -1.78 -1.75 1.73
CA ASN A 63 -2.56 -2.59 0.84
C ASN A 63 -4.03 -2.22 0.93
N MET A 64 -4.74 -2.41 -0.17
CA MET A 64 -6.18 -2.50 -0.19
C MET A 64 -6.55 -3.93 -0.52
N ARG A 65 -7.43 -4.53 0.29
CA ARG A 65 -7.93 -5.88 0.08
C ARG A 65 -9.44 -5.85 0.02
N HIS A 66 -10.03 -6.76 -0.73
CA HIS A 66 -11.43 -7.06 -0.59
C HIS A 66 -11.54 -8.51 -0.11
N THR A 67 -12.61 -8.83 0.60
CA THR A 67 -12.99 -10.22 0.84
C THR A 67 -14.07 -10.60 -0.17
N ASN A 68 -14.30 -11.91 -0.39
CA ASN A 68 -15.15 -12.37 -1.49
C ASN A 68 -16.62 -11.92 -1.41
N ASP A 69 -17.05 -11.39 -0.26
CA ASP A 69 -18.44 -11.03 0.02
C ASP A 69 -18.63 -9.55 0.40
N ASP A 70 -17.55 -8.76 0.51
CA ASP A 70 -17.61 -7.32 0.73
C ASP A 70 -16.86 -6.59 -0.38
N LEU A 71 -17.59 -5.79 -1.15
CA LEU A 71 -17.01 -4.96 -2.20
C LEU A 71 -16.30 -3.75 -1.61
N ASN A 72 -16.56 -3.40 -0.36
CA ASN A 72 -15.81 -2.35 0.30
C ASN A 72 -14.41 -2.86 0.63
N GLY A 73 -13.42 -2.05 0.27
CA GLY A 73 -12.03 -2.40 0.48
C GLY A 73 -11.57 -2.21 1.92
N ASP A 74 -10.88 -3.18 2.47
CA ASP A 74 -10.11 -3.04 3.71
C ASP A 74 -8.74 -2.43 3.39
N LEU A 75 -8.48 -1.25 3.96
CA LEU A 75 -7.13 -0.70 4.02
C LEU A 75 -6.33 -1.43 5.11
N GLU A 76 -5.24 -2.05 4.69
CA GLU A 76 -4.25 -2.67 5.56
C GLU A 76 -2.98 -1.81 5.61
N MET A 77 -2.56 -1.39 6.80
CA MET A 77 -1.25 -0.77 7.03
C MET A 77 -0.44 -1.57 8.05
N LYS A 78 0.69 -2.16 7.65
CA LYS A 78 1.47 -3.08 8.51
C LYS A 78 2.95 -2.82 8.47
N SER A 79 3.59 -2.76 9.63
CA SER A 79 5.07 -2.74 9.71
C SER A 79 5.67 -4.06 9.21
N ARG A 80 6.65 -3.97 8.32
CA ARG A 80 7.37 -5.10 7.71
C ARG A 80 8.88 -4.87 7.81
N ASN A 81 9.62 -5.96 7.76
CA ASN A 81 11.07 -5.94 7.54
C ASN A 81 11.35 -6.26 6.07
N TYR A 82 10.94 -5.35 5.19
CA TYR A 82 10.96 -5.59 3.74
C TYR A 82 11.66 -4.45 3.01
N THR A 83 12.66 -4.79 2.22
CA THR A 83 13.51 -3.84 1.48
C THR A 83 13.75 -4.18 0.03
N ASP A 84 13.21 -5.27 -0.51
CA ASP A 84 13.50 -5.65 -1.90
C ASP A 84 12.44 -6.54 -2.53
N SER A 85 12.11 -6.26 -3.80
CA SER A 85 11.23 -7.09 -4.63
C SER A 85 11.91 -7.38 -5.96
N ARG A 86 11.88 -8.65 -6.38
CA ARG A 86 12.36 -9.06 -7.72
C ARG A 86 11.40 -8.67 -8.87
N LYS A 87 10.31 -7.95 -8.59
CA LYS A 87 9.27 -7.52 -9.56
C LYS A 87 8.79 -6.10 -9.24
N GLU A 88 9.61 -5.12 -9.55
CA GLU A 88 9.32 -3.69 -9.38
C GLU A 88 8.68 -3.13 -10.66
N ILE A 89 7.59 -2.38 -10.56
CA ILE A 89 7.20 -1.46 -11.64
C ILE A 89 7.85 -0.12 -11.29
N GLU A 90 8.83 0.24 -12.11
CA GLU A 90 9.52 1.52 -12.04
C GLU A 90 8.57 2.66 -12.41
N HIS A 91 8.52 3.65 -11.53
CA HIS A 91 7.96 4.99 -11.70
C HIS A 91 6.44 5.17 -11.56
N PHE A 92 6.07 5.85 -10.47
CA PHE A 92 4.86 6.65 -10.37
C PHE A 92 5.25 8.13 -10.26
N PRO A 93 4.50 9.05 -10.88
CA PRO A 93 4.73 10.48 -10.77
C PRO A 93 4.18 11.00 -9.42
N ALA A 94 4.80 10.60 -8.31
CA ALA A 94 4.86 11.53 -7.19
C ALA A 94 6.06 12.46 -7.42
N THR A 95 6.08 13.63 -6.79
CA THR A 95 7.19 14.58 -6.86
C THR A 95 8.44 13.96 -6.23
N PHE A 96 9.10 13.11 -7.00
CA PHE A 96 10.43 12.61 -6.73
C PHE A 96 11.43 13.50 -7.47
N GLU A 97 12.31 14.17 -6.75
CA GLU A 97 13.49 14.80 -7.34
C GLU A 97 14.65 13.82 -7.16
N ASN A 98 15.21 13.31 -8.26
CA ASN A 98 16.27 12.29 -8.25
C ASN A 98 15.91 11.01 -7.47
N GLY A 99 14.67 10.53 -7.58
CA GLY A 99 14.19 9.32 -6.90
C GLY A 99 13.95 9.49 -5.38
N ARG A 100 13.95 10.73 -4.88
CA ARG A 100 13.68 11.06 -3.48
C ARG A 100 12.46 11.94 -3.35
N LEU A 101 11.66 11.71 -2.33
CA LEU A 101 10.50 12.57 -2.03
C LEU A 101 11.01 14.01 -1.82
N VAL A 102 10.43 14.96 -2.57
CA VAL A 102 10.76 16.41 -2.48
C VAL A 102 10.52 16.97 -1.07
N ARG A 103 9.66 16.30 -0.28
CA ARG A 103 9.53 16.54 1.16
C ARG A 103 9.52 15.21 1.92
N SER A 104 10.09 15.21 3.11
CA SER A 104 9.99 14.07 4.02
C SER A 104 8.60 14.05 4.66
N PHE A 105 7.89 12.94 4.54
CA PHE A 105 6.66 12.64 5.27
C PHE A 105 6.96 11.55 6.31
N THR A 106 6.15 11.48 7.36
CA THR A 106 6.12 10.39 8.33
C THR A 106 4.99 9.41 8.01
N VAL A 107 5.08 8.19 8.54
CA VAL A 107 4.00 7.19 8.41
C VAL A 107 2.69 7.71 8.99
N ALA A 108 2.75 8.42 10.13
CA ALA A 108 1.59 9.03 10.76
C ALA A 108 0.91 10.08 9.85
N GLU A 109 1.70 10.91 9.15
CA GLU A 109 1.14 11.87 8.19
C GLU A 109 0.46 11.18 7.01
N VAL A 110 1.02 10.08 6.50
CA VAL A 110 0.39 9.30 5.42
C VAL A 110 -0.91 8.65 5.91
N TYR A 111 -0.89 8.00 7.09
CA TYR A 111 -2.08 7.43 7.71
C TYR A 111 -3.19 8.48 7.90
N ASN A 112 -2.84 9.65 8.43
CA ASN A 112 -3.79 10.75 8.62
C ASN A 112 -4.34 11.27 7.29
N ALA A 113 -3.51 11.39 6.26
CA ALA A 113 -3.96 11.83 4.94
C ALA A 113 -4.97 10.85 4.32
N ILE A 114 -4.71 9.54 4.41
CA ILE A 114 -5.61 8.50 3.88
C ILE A 114 -6.95 8.48 4.62
N THR A 115 -6.90 8.59 5.95
CA THR A 115 -8.11 8.51 6.79
C THR A 115 -8.94 9.79 6.69
N GLN A 116 -8.33 10.98 6.71
CA GLN A 116 -9.04 12.25 6.59
C GLN A 116 -9.62 12.50 5.20
N SER A 117 -9.01 11.95 4.15
CA SER A 117 -9.52 12.08 2.78
C SER A 117 -10.60 11.05 2.43
N HIS A 118 -10.83 10.05 3.28
CA HIS A 118 -11.73 8.93 3.02
C HIS A 118 -11.39 8.14 1.74
N ILE A 119 -10.16 8.28 1.20
CA ILE A 119 -9.76 7.59 -0.04
C ILE A 119 -9.69 6.07 0.11
N HIS A 120 -9.70 5.57 1.35
CA HIS A 120 -9.76 4.15 1.68
C HIS A 120 -11.18 3.57 1.61
N GLU A 121 -12.23 4.39 1.57
CA GLU A 121 -13.64 3.96 1.56
C GLU A 121 -14.15 3.62 0.15
N PHE A 122 -13.28 3.20 -0.77
CA PHE A 122 -13.71 2.89 -2.13
C PHE A 122 -14.28 1.47 -2.24
N ALA A 123 -15.33 1.35 -3.04
CA ALA A 123 -15.88 0.05 -3.44
C ALA A 123 -15.11 -0.51 -4.65
N PHE A 124 -14.64 -1.75 -4.52
CA PHE A 124 -14.14 -2.53 -5.64
C PHE A 124 -15.25 -2.81 -6.66
N ALA A 125 -14.85 -3.00 -7.92
CA ALA A 125 -15.77 -3.51 -8.93
C ALA A 125 -16.27 -4.91 -8.53
N GLY A 126 -17.51 -5.25 -8.91
CA GLY A 126 -18.24 -6.45 -8.45
C GLY A 126 -17.57 -7.82 -8.66
N GLY A 127 -16.41 -7.88 -9.32
CA GLY A 127 -15.61 -9.09 -9.48
C GLY A 127 -14.31 -9.12 -8.67
N GLY A 128 -14.07 -8.15 -7.77
CA GLY A 128 -12.83 -8.04 -6.97
C GLY A 128 -11.58 -7.65 -7.77
N ASN A 129 -11.64 -7.82 -9.09
CA ASN A 129 -10.56 -7.57 -10.04
C ASN A 129 -10.73 -6.19 -10.67
N GLY A 130 -9.84 -5.26 -10.33
CA GLY A 130 -9.91 -3.86 -10.79
C GLY A 130 -8.88 -3.46 -11.84
N CYS A 131 -7.80 -4.24 -12.02
CA CYS A 131 -6.71 -3.84 -12.89
C CYS A 131 -6.93 -4.32 -14.34
N ARG A 132 -6.92 -3.36 -15.28
CA ARG A 132 -6.81 -3.68 -16.71
C ARG A 132 -5.48 -4.39 -16.98
N TYR A 133 -5.52 -5.43 -17.80
CA TYR A 133 -4.32 -6.00 -18.38
C TYR A 133 -3.81 -5.05 -19.47
N TRP A 134 -2.59 -4.55 -19.30
CA TRP A 134 -1.91 -3.72 -20.30
C TRP A 134 -0.85 -4.58 -21.00
N GLN A 135 -0.91 -4.63 -22.34
CA GLN A 135 0.14 -5.21 -23.21
C GLN A 135 1.12 -4.12 -23.64
#